data_AF-A0A535T4V2-F1
#
_entry.id   AF-A0A535T4V2-F1
#
_cell.length_a   1.000
_cell.length_b   1.000
_cell.length_c   1.000
_cell.angle_alpha   90.00
_cell.angle_beta   90.00
_cell.angle_gamma   90.00
#
_symmetry.space_group_name_H-M   'P 1'
#
loop_
_entity.id
_entity.type
_entity.pdbx_description
1 polymer ?
#
loop_
_entity_poly.entity_id
_entity_poly.type
_entity_poly.pdbx_seq_one_letter_code
_entity_poly.pdbx_strand_id
1 'polypeptide(L)'
;MTDLENFILAQPGISKELKAAINAIGDPSTTLLIPVPVEYATSTQITVQGVDGVALGDNTGVGGGVVWVKDGHVYEVAGSIKRDDAITIANNLK
;
A
#
# COMPACT_ATOMS: atom_id res chain seq x y z
N MET A 1 15.45 -9.26 -19.92
CA MET A 1 14.32 -10.00 -19.32
C MET A 1 12.97 -9.31 -19.57
N THR A 2 12.84 -8.47 -20.61
CA THR A 2 11.65 -7.63 -20.86
C THR A 2 10.79 -8.08 -22.03
N ASP A 3 11.29 -8.94 -22.92
CA ASP A 3 10.61 -9.27 -24.18
C ASP A 3 9.34 -10.11 -23.98
N LEU A 4 9.36 -11.02 -23.00
CA LEU A 4 8.20 -11.83 -22.64
C LEU A 4 7.11 -10.98 -21.99
N GLU A 5 7.49 -10.07 -21.10
CA GLU A 5 6.56 -9.17 -20.41
C GLU A 5 5.90 -8.21 -21.41
N ASN A 6 6.70 -7.60 -22.29
CA ASN A 6 6.20 -6.75 -23.37
C ASN A 6 5.24 -7.51 -24.31
N PHE A 7 5.55 -8.77 -24.63
CA PHE A 7 4.68 -9.61 -25.45
C PHE A 7 3.34 -9.91 -24.76
N ILE A 8 3.36 -10.23 -23.46
CA ILE A 8 2.14 -10.44 -22.68
C ILE A 8 1.32 -9.14 -22.65
N LEU A 9 1.93 -8.01 -22.28
CA LEU A 9 1.26 -6.71 -22.18
C LEU A 9 0.69 -6.19 -23.51
N ALA A 10 1.24 -6.63 -24.65
CA ALA A 10 0.77 -6.26 -25.99
C ALA A 10 -0.47 -7.05 -26.44
N GLN A 11 -0.84 -8.13 -25.75
CA GLN A 11 -1.90 -9.01 -26.21
C GLN A 11 -3.29 -8.35 -26.08
N PRO A 12 -4.16 -8.44 -27.11
CA PRO A 12 -5.50 -7.86 -27.05
C PRO A 12 -6.33 -8.52 -25.93
N GLY A 13 -7.13 -7.71 -25.24
CA GLY A 13 -8.03 -8.21 -24.19
C GLY A 13 -7.46 -8.23 -22.77
N ILE A 14 -6.18 -7.89 -22.56
CA ILE A 14 -5.65 -7.68 -21.21
C ILE A 14 -6.18 -6.36 -20.64
N SER A 15 -6.77 -6.42 -19.45
CA SER A 15 -7.31 -5.25 -18.76
C SER A 15 -6.22 -4.29 -18.28
N LYS A 16 -6.58 -3.01 -18.02
CA LYS A 16 -5.63 -2.01 -17.51
C LYS A 16 -5.08 -2.42 -16.14
N GLU A 17 -5.94 -3.03 -15.31
CA GLU A 17 -5.62 -3.49 -13.96
C GLU A 17 -4.60 -4.64 -14.01
N LEU A 18 -4.76 -5.59 -14.94
CA LEU A 18 -3.80 -6.69 -15.10
C LEU A 18 -2.45 -6.19 -15.62
N LYS A 19 -2.44 -5.21 -16.54
CA LYS A 19 -1.17 -4.59 -16.99
C LYS A 19 -0.45 -3.89 -15.84
N ALA A 20 -1.19 -3.13 -15.02
CA ALA A 20 -0.64 -2.45 -13.85
C ALA A 20 -0.06 -3.44 -12.83
N ALA A 21 -0.77 -4.54 -12.55
CA ALA A 21 -0.32 -5.58 -11.64
C ALA A 21 0.96 -6.30 -12.12
N ILE A 22 1.06 -6.60 -13.43
CA ILE A 22 2.26 -7.20 -14.01
C ILE A 22 3.47 -6.27 -13.86
N ASN A 23 3.32 -4.99 -14.24
CA ASN A 23 4.40 -4.00 -14.13
C ASN A 23 4.86 -3.81 -12.67
N ALA A 24 3.94 -3.87 -11.71
CA ALA A 24 4.25 -3.72 -10.28
C ALA A 24 5.13 -4.88 -9.74
N ILE A 25 5.09 -6.06 -10.35
CA ILE A 25 5.95 -7.20 -9.97
C ILE A 25 7.40 -6.96 -10.43
N GLY A 26 7.60 -6.34 -11.60
CA GLY A 26 8.90 -6.20 -12.26
C GLY A 26 9.79 -5.09 -11.70
N ASP A 27 9.22 -4.06 -11.06
CA ASP A 27 9.96 -2.89 -10.57
C ASP A 27 9.60 -2.52 -9.12
N PRO A 28 10.42 -2.92 -8.13
CA PRO A 28 10.18 -2.60 -6.71
C PRO A 28 10.34 -1.11 -6.40
N SER A 29 10.89 -0.29 -7.31
CA SER A 29 10.91 1.17 -7.13
C SER A 29 9.53 1.81 -7.32
N THR A 30 8.60 1.09 -7.95
CA THR A 30 7.21 1.54 -8.20
C THR A 30 6.20 0.98 -7.20
N THR A 31 6.61 0.02 -6.37
CA THR A 31 5.73 -0.70 -5.45
C THR A 31 6.34 -0.78 -4.06
N LEU A 32 5.68 -0.16 -3.08
CA LEU A 32 6.07 -0.30 -1.67
C LEU A 32 5.58 -1.64 -1.12
N LEU A 33 6.52 -2.55 -0.84
CA LEU A 33 6.23 -3.82 -0.18
C LEU A 33 6.08 -3.61 1.33
N ILE A 34 4.93 -3.99 1.88
CA ILE A 34 4.66 -3.94 3.33
C ILE A 34 4.56 -5.37 3.87
N PRO A 35 5.61 -5.89 4.55
CA PRO A 35 5.54 -7.21 5.15
C PRO A 35 4.67 -7.17 6.42
N VAL A 36 3.58 -7.93 6.44
CA VAL A 36 2.67 -8.02 7.58
C VAL A 36 2.73 -9.44 8.15
N PRO A 37 3.37 -9.65 9.31
CA PRO A 37 3.31 -10.92 10.02
C PRO A 37 1.89 -11.12 10.58
N VAL A 38 1.15 -12.06 9.99
CA VAL A 38 -0.29 -12.26 10.27
C VAL A 38 -0.55 -12.73 11.71
N GLU A 39 0.45 -13.27 12.38
CA GLU A 39 0.40 -13.65 13.79
C GLU A 39 0.35 -12.43 14.73
N TYR A 40 0.79 -11.26 14.27
CA TYR A 40 0.96 -10.07 15.09
C TYR A 40 0.11 -8.88 14.65
N ALA A 41 -0.27 -8.80 13.37
CA ALA A 41 -0.99 -7.65 12.83
C ALA A 41 -1.94 -8.02 11.69
N THR A 42 -2.91 -7.12 11.48
CA THR A 42 -3.82 -7.12 10.33
C THR A 42 -3.57 -5.87 9.47
N SER A 43 -3.90 -5.97 8.18
CA SER A 43 -3.86 -4.84 7.26
C SER A 43 -5.21 -4.59 6.60
N THR A 44 -5.48 -3.34 6.25
CA THR A 44 -6.70 -2.95 5.53
C THR A 44 -6.36 -1.81 4.58
N GLN A 45 -6.83 -1.93 3.33
CA GLN A 45 -6.72 -0.86 2.35
C GLN A 45 -7.65 0.29 2.72
N ILE A 46 -7.12 1.51 2.68
CA ILE A 46 -7.86 2.74 3.01
C ILE A 46 -7.48 3.86 2.04
N THR A 47 -8.15 5.00 2.17
CA THR A 47 -7.75 6.25 1.51
C THR A 47 -7.28 7.26 2.56
N VAL A 48 -6.14 7.91 2.31
CA VAL A 48 -5.60 9.01 3.12
C VAL A 48 -5.48 10.24 2.22
N GLN A 49 -6.16 11.34 2.55
CA GLN A 49 -6.11 12.58 1.76
C GLN A 49 -6.39 12.38 0.25
N GLY A 50 -7.25 11.42 -0.11
CA GLY A 50 -7.61 11.10 -1.49
C GLY A 50 -6.64 10.16 -2.24
N VAL A 51 -5.57 9.67 -1.61
CA VAL A 51 -4.67 8.65 -2.19
C VAL A 51 -4.78 7.31 -1.45
N ASP A 52 -4.42 6.22 -2.13
CA ASP A 52 -4.44 4.89 -1.54
C ASP A 52 -3.39 4.75 -0.43
N GLY A 53 -3.77 4.05 0.64
CA GLY A 53 -2.91 3.73 1.77
C GLY A 53 -3.27 2.40 2.41
N VAL A 54 -2.44 1.98 3.36
CA VAL A 54 -2.60 0.74 4.12
C VAL A 54 -2.63 1.08 5.60
N ALA A 55 -3.72 0.73 6.28
CA ALA A 55 -3.82 0.79 7.72
C ALA A 55 -3.40 -0.55 8.33
N LEU A 56 -2.63 -0.50 9.41
CA LEU A 56 -2.11 -1.62 10.18
C LEU A 56 -2.65 -1.54 11.61
N GLY A 57 -3.02 -2.68 12.19
CA GLY A 57 -3.39 -2.79 13.59
C GLY A 57 -2.86 -4.08 14.20
N ASP A 58 -2.32 -4.00 15.40
CA ASP A 58 -1.92 -5.20 16.14
C ASP A 58 -3.13 -5.99 16.65
N ASN A 59 -2.88 -7.23 17.07
CA ASN A 59 -3.93 -8.12 17.58
C ASN A 59 -4.41 -7.79 19.00
N THR A 60 -3.84 -6.78 19.66
CA THR A 60 -4.19 -6.34 21.01
C THR A 60 -5.08 -5.09 21.02
N GLY A 61 -5.12 -4.36 19.90
CA GLY A 61 -5.81 -3.07 19.77
C GLY A 61 -5.03 -1.88 20.35
N VAL A 62 -3.77 -2.06 20.75
CA VAL A 62 -2.95 -1.01 21.39
C VAL A 62 -2.06 -0.28 20.38
N GLY A 63 -1.44 -1.04 19.48
CA GLY A 63 -0.57 -0.54 18.43
C GLY A 63 -1.26 -0.50 17.07
N GLY A 64 -0.95 0.54 16.30
CA GLY A 64 -1.49 0.73 14.97
C GLY A 64 -0.69 1.75 14.17
N GLY A 65 -0.93 1.74 12.87
CA GLY A 65 -0.31 2.69 11.98
C GLY A 65 -0.97 2.77 10.61
N VAL A 66 -0.52 3.72 9.81
CA VAL A 66 -0.97 3.94 8.45
C VAL A 66 0.23 4.33 7.61
N VAL A 67 0.36 3.70 6.44
CA VAL A 67 1.40 4.00 5.45
C VAL A 67 0.70 4.40 4.15
N TRP A 68 1.15 5.47 3.51
CA TRP A 68 0.66 5.89 2.19
C TRP A 68 1.76 6.54 1.36
N VAL A 69 1.56 6.57 0.05
CA VAL A 69 2.49 7.21 -0.89
C VAL A 69 1.78 8.38 -1.56
N LYS A 70 2.38 9.58 -1.46
CA LYS A 70 1.84 10.79 -2.08
C LYS A 70 2.98 11.64 -2.61
N ASP A 71 2.84 12.11 -3.85
CA ASP A 71 3.83 12.97 -4.52
C ASP A 71 5.27 12.40 -4.47
N GLY A 72 5.40 11.08 -4.65
CA GLY A 72 6.69 10.38 -4.65
C GLY A 72 7.32 10.16 -3.26
N HIS A 73 6.63 10.52 -2.18
CA HIS A 73 7.12 10.35 -0.81
C HIS A 73 6.30 9.28 -0.07
N VAL A 74 6.99 8.44 0.70
CA VAL A 74 6.37 7.51 1.64
C VAL A 74 6.14 8.24 2.95
N TYR A 75 4.90 8.19 3.44
CA TYR A 75 4.50 8.75 4.72
C TYR A 75 4.03 7.64 5.65
N GLU A 76 4.22 7.85 6.95
CA GLU A 76 3.81 6.94 7.99
C GLU A 76 3.31 7.70 9.22
N VAL A 77 2.24 7.20 9.81
CA VAL A 77 1.84 7.49 11.20
C VAL A 77 1.78 6.15 11.93
N ALA A 78 2.58 5.96 12.97
CA ALA A 78 2.58 4.73 13.74
C ALA A 78 2.92 5.00 15.22
N GLY A 79 2.46 4.10 16.10
CA GLY A 79 2.82 4.14 17.51
C GLY A 79 1.90 3.28 18.38
N SER A 80 1.99 3.47 19.69
CA SER A 80 1.02 2.94 20.67
C SER A 80 -0.28 3.74 20.63
N ILE A 81 -0.91 3.76 19.46
CA ILE A 81 -2.16 4.44 19.13
C ILE A 81 -3.09 3.47 18.42
N LYS A 82 -4.39 3.70 18.54
CA LYS A 82 -5.37 2.88 17.81
C LYS A 82 -5.25 3.15 16.32
N ARG A 83 -5.50 2.12 15.51
CA ARG A 83 -5.53 2.21 14.04
C ARG A 83 -6.39 3.39 13.55
N ASP A 84 -7.57 3.57 14.11
CA ASP A 84 -8.49 4.65 13.67
C ASP A 84 -7.98 6.05 14.05
N ASP A 85 -7.24 6.18 15.16
CA ASP A 85 -6.57 7.42 15.54
C ASP A 85 -5.42 7.72 14.58
N ALA A 86 -4.64 6.70 14.18
CA ALA A 86 -3.59 6.84 13.17
C ALA A 86 -4.15 7.32 11.83
N ILE A 87 -5.31 6.79 11.39
CA ILE A 87 -6.01 7.24 10.18
C ILE A 87 -6.46 8.70 10.30
N THR A 88 -6.98 9.08 11.47
CA THR A 88 -7.42 10.45 11.74
C THR A 88 -6.25 11.43 11.67
N ILE A 89 -5.12 11.09 12.31
CA ILE A 89 -3.90 11.89 12.27
C ILE A 89 -3.39 12.01 10.82
N ALA A 90 -3.29 10.90 10.10
CA ALA A 90 -2.83 10.87 8.71
C ALA A 90 -3.65 11.79 7.79
N ASN A 91 -4.98 11.81 7.95
CA ASN A 91 -5.85 12.70 7.17
C ASN A 91 -5.71 14.19 7.53
N ASN A 92 -5.08 14.54 8.65
CA ASN A 92 -4.91 15.91 9.11
C ASN A 92 -3.45 16.41 9.04
N LEU A 93 -2.52 15.58 8.57
CA LEU A 93 -1.14 16.01 8.28
C LEU A 93 -1.12 17.01 7.11
N LYS A 94 -0.32 18.07 7.25
CA LYS A 94 -0.19 19.14 6.27
C LYS A 94 1.10 19.01 5.48
#